data_AF-A0A0E0J5R9-F1
#
_entry.id   AF-A0A0E0J5R9-F1
#
_cell.length_a   1.000
_cell.length_b   1.000
_cell.length_c   1.000
_cell.angle_alpha   90.00
_cell.angle_beta   90.00
_cell.angle_gamma   90.00
#
_symmetry.space_group_name_H-M   'P 1'
#
loop_
_entity.id
_entity.type
_entity.pdbx_description
1 polymer ?
#
loop_
_entity_poly.entity_id
_entity_poly.type
_entity_poly.pdbx_seq_one_letter_code
_entity_poly.pdbx_strand_id
1 'polypeptide(L)'
;MAASATQEADCKASEDARLFFDAAKPPPFRIGDEWSYLRGGLTTVDRDYGWINNIHHDIGTHVIHHLFPQIPHYHLVEATKAARPVLGRYYREPEKSGPLPLHLFGVLLRSLRVDHFVSDVGDVVYYQTDHSLNGTDWAEDAKHK
;
A
#
# COMPACT_ATOMS: atom_id res chain seq x y z
N MET A 1 1.15 -23.57 -31.66
CA MET A 1 0.03 -22.75 -31.16
C MET A 1 0.65 -21.53 -30.50
N ALA A 2 0.48 -20.33 -31.05
CA ALA A 2 0.89 -19.09 -30.41
C ALA A 2 -0.32 -18.52 -29.68
N ALA A 3 -0.18 -18.20 -28.39
CA ALA A 3 -1.19 -17.41 -27.70
C ALA A 3 -1.31 -16.04 -28.39
N SER A 4 -2.53 -15.53 -28.55
CA SER A 4 -2.75 -14.20 -29.13
C SER A 4 -2.21 -13.13 -28.18
N ALA A 5 -1.62 -12.04 -28.70
CA ALA A 5 -1.05 -10.95 -27.89
C ALA A 5 -2.07 -10.34 -26.90
N THR A 6 -3.37 -10.40 -27.20
CA THR A 6 -4.45 -10.03 -26.27
C THR A 6 -4.54 -10.97 -25.08
N GLN A 7 -4.36 -12.27 -25.30
CA GLN A 7 -4.41 -13.26 -24.23
C GLN A 7 -3.19 -13.19 -23.30
N GLU A 8 -2.02 -12.82 -23.84
CA GLU A 8 -0.82 -12.54 -23.02
C GLU A 8 -0.99 -11.24 -22.20
N ALA A 9 -1.55 -10.19 -22.79
CA ALA A 9 -1.85 -8.95 -22.07
C ALA A 9 -2.89 -9.16 -20.96
N ASP A 10 -3.94 -9.94 -21.23
CA ASP A 10 -4.97 -10.28 -20.24
C ASP A 10 -4.41 -11.17 -19.12
N CYS A 11 -3.52 -12.12 -19.46
CA CYS A 11 -2.85 -12.97 -18.47
C CYS A 11 -1.95 -12.12 -17.55
N LYS A 12 -1.12 -11.24 -18.12
CA LYS A 12 -0.25 -10.31 -17.37
C LYS A 12 -1.07 -9.36 -16.50
N ALA A 13 -2.16 -8.79 -17.01
CA ALA A 13 -3.06 -7.95 -16.21
C ALA A 13 -3.73 -8.73 -15.06
N SER A 14 -4.00 -10.03 -15.26
CA SER A 14 -4.55 -10.90 -14.21
C SER A 14 -3.53 -11.27 -13.13
N GLU A 15 -2.26 -11.44 -13.50
CA GLU A 15 -1.15 -11.71 -12.57
C GLU A 15 -0.73 -10.45 -11.81
N ASP A 16 -0.64 -9.31 -12.50
CA ASP A 16 -0.42 -8.00 -11.89
C ASP A 16 -1.53 -7.66 -10.89
N ALA A 17 -2.78 -7.97 -11.23
CA ALA A 17 -3.92 -7.86 -10.32
C ALA A 17 -3.77 -8.74 -9.06
N ARG A 18 -3.27 -9.97 -9.22
CA ARG A 18 -3.03 -10.89 -8.09
C ARG A 18 -1.85 -10.44 -7.22
N LEU A 19 -0.77 -9.98 -7.82
CA LEU A 19 0.43 -9.52 -7.11
C LEU A 19 0.25 -8.18 -6.41
N PHE A 20 -0.62 -7.30 -6.95
CA PHE A 20 -0.80 -5.95 -6.45
C PHE A 20 -1.88 -5.84 -5.35
N PHE A 21 -2.94 -6.64 -5.44
CA PHE A 21 -4.14 -6.50 -4.61
C PHE A 21 -4.40 -7.68 -3.67
N ASP A 22 -3.47 -8.65 -3.60
CA ASP A 22 -3.46 -9.61 -2.51
C ASP A 22 -3.34 -8.86 -1.18
N ALA A 23 -4.42 -8.80 -0.40
CA ALA A 23 -4.43 -8.13 0.90
C ALA A 23 -3.42 -8.73 1.89
N ALA A 24 -2.92 -9.95 1.63
CA ALA A 24 -1.87 -10.59 2.41
C ALA A 24 -0.45 -10.13 2.03
N LYS A 25 -0.27 -9.39 0.93
CA LYS A 25 1.03 -8.86 0.48
C LYS A 25 1.10 -7.34 0.62
N PRO A 26 2.26 -6.79 1.01
CA PRO A 26 2.46 -5.34 1.05
C PRO A 26 2.33 -4.74 -0.38
N PRO A 27 1.96 -3.46 -0.50
CA PRO A 27 1.93 -2.79 -1.80
C PRO A 27 3.31 -2.82 -2.45
N PRO A 28 3.42 -3.17 -3.75
CA PRO A 28 4.71 -3.18 -4.42
C PRO A 28 5.15 -1.76 -4.77
N PHE A 29 6.46 -1.55 -4.75
CA PHE A 29 7.11 -0.40 -5.34
C PHE A 29 7.49 -0.70 -6.80
N ARG A 30 7.22 0.24 -7.71
CA ARG A 30 7.50 0.08 -9.13
C ARG A 30 8.53 1.09 -9.59
N ILE A 31 9.48 0.62 -10.39
CA ILE A 31 10.64 1.37 -10.85
C ILE A 31 10.58 1.46 -12.38
N GLY A 32 11.08 2.57 -12.95
CA GLY A 32 11.18 2.75 -14.39
C GLY A 32 9.83 2.69 -15.11
N ASP A 33 9.77 1.91 -16.20
CA ASP A 33 8.62 1.81 -17.09
C ASP A 33 7.40 1.12 -16.46
N GLU A 34 7.58 0.40 -15.35
CA GLU A 34 6.48 -0.22 -14.63
C GLU A 34 5.72 0.81 -13.75
N TRP A 35 6.31 1.98 -13.48
CA TRP A 35 5.69 3.06 -12.70
C TRP A 35 4.69 3.89 -13.53
N SER A 36 3.55 4.21 -12.94
CA SER A 36 2.63 5.22 -13.47
C SER A 36 1.83 5.89 -12.36
N TYR A 37 1.31 7.09 -12.60
CA TYR A 37 0.52 7.83 -11.60
C TYR A 37 -0.67 7.02 -11.07
N LEU A 38 -1.41 6.36 -11.96
CA LEU A 38 -2.54 5.51 -11.58
C LEU A 38 -2.08 4.30 -10.75
N ARG A 39 -1.02 3.62 -11.18
CA ARG A 39 -0.48 2.46 -10.47
C ARG A 39 0.07 2.83 -9.10
N GLY A 40 0.71 4.00 -8.97
CA GLY A 40 1.18 4.56 -7.70
C GLY A 40 0.03 4.96 -6.78
N GLY A 41 -0.98 5.68 -7.28
CA GLY A 41 -2.17 6.05 -6.50
C GLY A 41 -2.88 4.84 -5.89
N LEU A 42 -3.00 3.75 -6.65
CA LEU A 42 -3.60 2.50 -6.17
C LEU A 42 -2.74 1.73 -5.14
N THR A 43 -1.47 2.09 -4.92
CA THR A 43 -0.64 1.49 -3.84
C THR A 43 -0.87 2.13 -2.48
N THR A 44 -1.49 3.31 -2.47
CA THR A 44 -1.86 3.98 -1.21
C THR A 44 -2.92 3.17 -0.48
N VAL A 45 -2.96 3.30 0.84
CA VAL A 45 -3.83 2.50 1.68
C VAL A 45 -4.70 3.41 2.51
N ASP A 46 -6.01 3.25 2.37
CA ASP A 46 -6.98 3.96 3.19
C ASP A 46 -6.87 3.50 4.65
N ARG A 47 -7.11 4.43 5.58
CA ARG A 47 -7.00 4.21 7.02
C ARG A 47 -8.16 4.88 7.73
N ASP A 48 -8.73 4.19 8.70
CA ASP A 48 -9.79 4.74 9.55
C ASP A 48 -9.19 5.22 10.88
N TYR A 49 -9.19 6.53 11.14
CA TYR A 49 -8.69 7.11 12.39
C TYR A 49 -9.78 7.26 13.47
N GLY A 50 -10.97 6.70 13.24
CA GLY A 50 -12.11 6.78 14.16
C GLY A 50 -12.62 8.21 14.30
N TRP A 51 -12.86 8.66 15.53
CA TRP A 51 -13.36 10.01 15.82
C TRP A 51 -12.45 11.15 15.32
N ILE A 52 -11.16 10.87 15.06
CA ILE A 52 -10.17 11.86 14.61
C ILE A 52 -10.29 12.14 13.11
N ASN A 53 -10.98 11.29 12.32
CA ASN A 53 -11.13 11.48 10.87
C ASN A 53 -11.59 12.89 10.50
N ASN A 54 -12.60 13.41 11.20
CA ASN A 54 -13.16 14.74 10.95
C ASN A 54 -12.18 15.88 11.27
N ILE A 55 -11.28 15.68 12.24
CA ILE A 55 -10.25 16.68 12.63
C ILE A 55 -9.10 16.67 11.63
N HIS A 56 -8.81 15.50 11.03
CA HIS A 56 -7.79 15.32 10.00
C HIS A 56 -8.34 15.44 8.58
N HIS A 57 -9.45 16.15 8.39
CA HIS A 57 -10.01 16.41 7.05
C HIS A 57 -10.24 15.14 6.20
N ASP A 58 -10.66 14.02 6.83
CA ASP A 58 -10.89 12.74 6.17
C ASP A 58 -9.69 12.23 5.34
N ILE A 59 -8.47 12.54 5.80
CA ILE A 59 -7.22 12.10 5.17
C ILE A 59 -7.17 10.58 4.96
N GLY A 60 -7.93 9.81 5.74
CA GLY A 60 -8.09 8.36 5.61
C GLY A 60 -8.48 7.84 4.22
N THR A 61 -8.96 8.71 3.33
CA THR A 61 -9.35 8.42 1.93
C THR A 61 -8.19 8.60 0.94
N HIS A 62 -6.99 8.15 1.30
CA HIS A 62 -5.74 8.37 0.55
C HIS A 62 -5.83 7.93 -0.92
N VAL A 63 -6.48 6.81 -1.24
CA VAL A 63 -6.56 6.32 -2.62
C VAL A 63 -7.23 7.35 -3.52
N ILE A 64 -8.42 7.82 -3.14
CA ILE A 64 -9.16 8.80 -3.95
C ILE A 64 -8.50 10.17 -3.89
N HIS A 65 -7.94 10.55 -2.75
CA HIS A 65 -7.17 11.78 -2.63
C HIS A 65 -5.99 11.82 -3.62
N HIS A 66 -5.24 10.73 -3.74
CA HIS A 66 -4.11 10.63 -4.66
C HIS A 66 -4.53 10.46 -6.12
N LEU A 67 -5.65 9.81 -6.41
CA LEU A 67 -6.14 9.68 -7.80
C LEU A 67 -6.78 10.96 -8.32
N PHE A 68 -7.48 11.69 -7.45
CA PHE A 68 -8.26 12.87 -7.80
C PHE A 68 -8.01 14.01 -6.79
N PRO A 69 -6.79 14.57 -6.73
CA PRO A 69 -6.44 15.62 -5.76
C PRO A 69 -7.24 16.91 -5.93
N GLN A 70 -7.95 17.07 -7.05
CA GLN A 70 -8.87 18.18 -7.31
C GLN A 70 -10.20 18.08 -6.55
N ILE A 71 -10.57 16.88 -6.08
CA ILE A 71 -11.77 16.70 -5.25
C ILE A 71 -11.44 17.24 -3.85
N PRO A 72 -12.20 18.21 -3.33
CA PRO A 72 -11.94 18.77 -2.02
C PRO A 72 -12.21 17.75 -0.91
N HIS A 73 -11.51 17.89 0.20
CA HIS A 73 -11.47 16.88 1.27
C HIS A 73 -12.86 16.47 1.81
N TYR A 74 -13.80 17.42 1.89
CA TYR A 74 -15.16 17.20 2.40
C TYR A 74 -16.05 16.38 1.47
N HIS A 75 -15.64 16.16 0.20
CA HIS A 75 -16.30 15.23 -0.73
C HIS A 75 -15.54 13.91 -0.91
N LEU A 76 -14.35 13.74 -0.31
CA LEU A 76 -13.54 12.53 -0.53
C LEU A 76 -14.21 11.28 0.02
N VAL A 77 -14.94 11.39 1.14
CA VAL A 77 -15.70 10.26 1.70
C VAL A 77 -16.78 9.79 0.71
N GLU A 78 -17.51 10.73 0.11
CA GLU A 78 -18.54 10.46 -0.90
C GLU A 78 -17.93 9.85 -2.17
N ALA A 79 -16.88 10.47 -2.69
CA ALA A 79 -16.15 10.00 -3.86
C ALA A 79 -15.59 8.58 -3.64
N THR A 80 -15.08 8.27 -2.44
CA THR A 80 -14.65 6.92 -2.08
C THR A 80 -15.80 5.93 -2.08
N LYS A 81 -17.00 6.32 -1.59
CA LYS A 81 -18.19 5.44 -1.70
C LYS A 81 -18.55 5.17 -3.17
N ALA A 82 -18.47 6.17 -4.02
CA ALA A 82 -18.79 6.04 -5.44
C ALA A 82 -17.73 5.23 -6.22
N ALA A 83 -16.46 5.33 -5.84
CA ALA A 83 -15.36 4.63 -6.49
C ALA A 83 -15.22 3.16 -6.04
N ARG A 84 -15.65 2.82 -4.83
CA ARG A 84 -15.63 1.44 -4.30
C ARG A 84 -16.14 0.37 -5.29
N PRO A 85 -17.33 0.49 -5.92
CA PRO A 85 -17.80 -0.51 -6.88
C PRO A 85 -16.94 -0.58 -8.16
N VAL A 86 -16.31 0.52 -8.55
CA VAL A 86 -15.44 0.58 -9.74
C VAL A 86 -14.10 -0.09 -9.45
N LEU A 87 -13.53 0.16 -8.27
CA LEU A 87 -12.31 -0.51 -7.81
C LEU A 87 -12.58 -1.99 -7.52
N GLY A 88 -13.78 -2.34 -7.03
CA GLY A 88 -14.19 -3.73 -6.82
C GLY A 88 -13.18 -4.49 -5.96
N ARG A 89 -12.66 -5.61 -6.49
CA ARG A 89 -11.65 -6.45 -5.81
C ARG A 89 -10.32 -5.74 -5.53
N TYR A 90 -10.09 -4.58 -6.16
CA TYR A 90 -8.87 -3.80 -6.07
C TYR A 90 -8.87 -2.83 -4.90
N TYR A 91 -10.04 -2.58 -4.30
CA TYR A 91 -10.14 -1.74 -3.12
C TYR A 91 -9.81 -2.55 -1.86
N ARG A 92 -8.83 -2.09 -1.09
CA ARG A 92 -8.52 -2.63 0.24
C ARG A 92 -9.35 -1.88 1.27
N GLU A 93 -10.38 -2.52 1.81
CA GLU A 93 -11.22 -1.89 2.83
C GLU A 93 -10.38 -1.63 4.10
N PRO A 94 -10.38 -0.38 4.61
CA PRO A 94 -9.66 -0.06 5.84
C PRO A 94 -10.23 -0.84 7.02
N GLU A 95 -9.36 -1.28 7.94
CA GLU A 95 -9.79 -1.82 9.22
C GLU A 95 -10.52 -0.71 10.00
N LYS A 96 -11.75 -1.00 10.43
CA LYS A 96 -12.58 -0.02 11.11
C LYS A 96 -12.04 0.25 12.49
N SER A 97 -11.83 1.52 12.80
CA SER A 97 -11.49 1.93 14.15
C SER A 97 -12.72 1.90 15.05
N GLY A 98 -12.50 1.53 16.31
CA GLY A 98 -13.45 1.83 17.38
C GLY A 98 -13.44 3.33 17.71
N PRO A 99 -13.87 3.72 18.93
CA PRO A 99 -13.76 5.11 19.38
C PRO A 99 -12.32 5.66 19.32
N LEU A 100 -11.34 4.78 19.50
CA LEU A 100 -9.91 5.07 19.39
C LEU A 100 -9.27 4.19 18.30
N PRO A 101 -8.30 4.71 17.53
CA PRO A 101 -7.68 3.98 16.42
C PRO A 101 -6.54 3.07 16.90
N LEU A 102 -6.85 2.14 17.82
CA LEU A 102 -5.84 1.27 18.44
C LEU A 102 -5.14 0.33 17.44
N HIS A 103 -5.83 -0.05 16.36
CA HIS A 103 -5.29 -0.92 15.32
C HIS A 103 -4.07 -0.30 14.62
N LEU A 104 -4.01 1.04 14.52
CA LEU A 104 -2.90 1.74 13.89
C LEU A 104 -1.58 1.54 14.62
N PHE A 105 -1.60 1.39 15.96
CA PHE A 105 -0.38 1.07 16.70
C PHE A 105 0.16 -0.31 16.34
N GLY A 106 -0.72 -1.30 16.14
CA GLY A 106 -0.31 -2.62 15.68
C GLY A 106 0.28 -2.60 14.27
N VAL A 107 -0.32 -1.82 13.36
CA VAL A 107 0.21 -1.61 12.00
C VAL A 107 1.56 -0.91 12.03
N LEU A 108 1.70 0.14 12.84
CA LEU A 108 2.95 0.88 13.01
C LEU A 108 4.07 -0.01 13.54
N LEU A 109 3.84 -0.72 14.64
CA LEU A 109 4.83 -1.62 15.24
C LEU A 109 5.24 -2.75 14.29
N ARG A 110 4.30 -3.27 13.51
CA ARG A 110 4.60 -4.27 12.47
C ARG A 110 5.49 -3.67 11.39
N SER A 111 5.16 -2.48 10.90
CA SER A 111 5.93 -1.83 9.84
C SER A 111 7.36 -1.54 10.30
N LEU A 112 7.53 -0.99 11.50
CA LEU A 112 8.86 -0.77 12.09
C LEU A 112 9.70 -2.05 12.26
N ARG A 113 9.07 -3.22 12.36
CA ARG A 113 9.74 -4.51 12.56
C ARG A 113 10.07 -5.25 11.26
N VAL A 114 9.27 -5.04 10.22
CA VAL A 114 9.26 -5.87 9.00
C VAL A 114 9.74 -5.07 7.79
N ASP A 115 9.43 -3.78 7.72
CA ASP A 115 9.62 -2.94 6.54
C ASP A 115 10.93 -2.13 6.67
N HIS A 116 12.08 -2.80 6.58
CA HIS A 116 13.38 -2.15 6.78
C HIS A 116 13.92 -1.46 5.53
N PHE A 117 13.79 -2.11 4.36
CA PHE A 117 14.31 -1.56 3.10
C PHE A 117 13.57 -2.10 1.88
N VAL A 118 13.88 -1.54 0.71
CA VAL A 118 13.42 -2.00 -0.61
C VAL A 118 14.64 -2.25 -1.49
N SER A 119 14.60 -3.29 -2.34
CA SER A 119 15.70 -3.65 -3.25
C SER A 119 15.84 -2.64 -4.39
N ASP A 120 17.07 -2.28 -4.75
CA ASP A 120 17.40 -1.49 -5.93
C ASP A 120 17.40 -2.30 -7.23
N VAL A 121 17.23 -3.63 -7.13
CA VAL A 121 17.22 -4.56 -8.26
C VAL A 121 15.80 -5.08 -8.50
N GLY A 122 15.30 -4.86 -9.71
CA GLY A 122 14.00 -5.32 -10.21
C GLY A 122 13.05 -4.17 -10.55
N ASP A 123 12.08 -4.42 -11.45
CA ASP A 123 11.10 -3.40 -11.87
C ASP A 123 9.90 -3.31 -10.91
N VAL A 124 9.59 -4.41 -10.22
CA VAL A 124 8.54 -4.52 -9.19
C VAL A 124 9.13 -5.16 -7.94
N VAL A 125 9.24 -4.39 -6.87
CA VAL A 125 9.93 -4.78 -5.63
C VAL A 125 9.03 -4.55 -4.41
N TYR A 126 9.33 -5.22 -3.30
CA TYR A 126 8.55 -5.15 -2.07
C TYR A 126 9.45 -4.77 -0.88
N TYR A 127 8.82 -4.29 0.20
CA TYR A 127 9.51 -4.11 1.47
C TYR A 127 10.08 -5.44 1.98
N GLN A 128 11.29 -5.38 2.51
CA GLN A 128 12.05 -6.52 3.00
C GLN A 128 12.52 -6.28 4.44
N THR A 129 12.58 -7.38 5.18
CA THR A 129 13.10 -7.40 6.54
C THR A 129 14.60 -7.65 6.51
N ASP A 130 15.36 -6.69 7.02
CA ASP A 130 16.75 -6.90 7.36
C ASP A 130 16.87 -7.67 8.68
N HIS A 131 17.43 -8.89 8.62
CA HIS A 131 17.62 -9.74 9.79
C HIS A 131 18.78 -9.27 10.69
N SER A 132 19.72 -8.49 10.16
CA SER A 132 20.84 -7.93 10.95
C SER A 132 20.35 -6.89 11.97
N LEU A 133 19.31 -6.12 11.63
CA LEU A 133 18.68 -5.15 12.54
C LEU A 133 17.87 -5.81 13.67
N ASN A 134 17.42 -7.06 13.47
CA ASN A 134 16.66 -7.84 14.45
C ASN A 134 17.54 -8.75 15.33
N GLY A 135 18.83 -8.90 15.00
CA GLY A 135 19.81 -9.65 15.77
C GLY A 135 20.54 -8.76 16.78
N THR A 136 20.95 -9.33 17.91
CA THR A 136 21.77 -8.69 18.96
C THR A 136 23.22 -8.39 18.52
N ASP A 137 23.46 -8.14 17.23
CA ASP A 137 24.80 -8.00 16.63
C ASP A 137 25.42 -6.62 16.87
N TRP A 138 24.60 -5.62 17.21
CA TRP A 138 25.06 -4.29 17.61
C TRP A 138 26.05 -4.29 18.80
N ALA A 139 26.09 -5.37 19.58
CA ALA A 139 26.98 -5.52 20.73
C ALA A 139 28.35 -6.13 20.37
N GLU A 140 28.52 -6.80 19.22
CA GLU A 140 29.79 -7.40 18.80
C GLU A 140 30.64 -6.42 17.96
N ASP A 141 30.01 -5.61 17.12
CA ASP A 141 30.69 -4.60 16.29
C ASP A 141 31.27 -3.42 17.11
N ALA A 142 30.69 -3.13 18.27
CA ALA A 142 31.17 -2.06 19.16
C ALA A 142 32.45 -2.44 19.94
N LYS A 143 32.86 -3.73 19.94
CA LYS A 143 34.04 -4.22 20.68
C LYS A 143 35.33 -4.29 19.84
N HIS A 144 35.24 -4.06 18.53
CA HIS A 144 36.37 -4.14 17.60
C HIS A 144 36.82 -2.77 17.03
N LYS A 145 36.52 -1.66 17.72
CA LYS A 145 37.05 -0.33 17.40
C LYS A 145 37.88 0.24 18.54
#